data_AF-M1AMC1-F1
#
_entry.id   AF-M1AMC1-F1
#
_cell.length_a   1.000
_cell.length_b   1.000
_cell.length_c   1.000
_cell.angle_alpha   90.00
_cell.angle_beta   90.00
_cell.angle_gamma   90.00
#
_symmetry.space_group_name_H-M   'P 1'
#
loop_
_entity.id
_entity.type
_entity.pdbx_description
1 polymer ?
#
loop_
_entity_poly.entity_id
_entity_poly.type
_entity_poly.pdbx_seq_one_letter_code
_entity_poly.pdbx_strand_id
1 'polypeptide(L)'
;MEQGRVEKAHHIVVLADQGQGHINPMLQFSKRLASKGIKITVATTLSNAKSMKTTLSYSMITFESIYDDCSQGGVVGPGGFKGFLDRFQASGSTNLTRFILDHEHPVKCLVYDANIPWASKITTQLGIAGAAFFTQSCATAATYYPMYCEVYEKTPLSMPSFPVITGLPKLRFPNLPSLGCSTGRYPPIIIHILGQFDNFGKADWVLFNSFDKLEEEVGTPYLMCSFNFF
;
A
#
# COMPACT_ATOMS: atom_id res chain seq x y z
N MET A 1 17.92 -3.39 42.93
CA MET A 1 18.09 -3.85 41.54
C MET A 1 16.71 -3.88 40.91
N GLU A 2 16.24 -2.75 40.39
CA GLU A 2 15.03 -2.71 39.58
C GLU A 2 15.39 -3.23 38.19
N GLN A 3 14.90 -4.42 37.86
CA GLN A 3 14.84 -4.87 36.47
C GLN A 3 13.86 -3.94 35.76
N GLY A 4 14.42 -2.94 35.06
CA GLY A 4 13.67 -2.08 34.15
C GLY A 4 12.90 -2.98 33.18
N ARG A 5 11.58 -2.96 33.31
CA ARG A 5 10.65 -3.59 32.37
C ARG A 5 10.92 -2.92 31.03
N VAL A 6 11.65 -3.58 30.13
CA VAL A 6 11.83 -3.10 28.76
C VAL A 6 10.41 -3.04 28.18
N GLU A 7 9.85 -1.83 28.07
CA GLU A 7 8.61 -1.62 27.33
C GLU A 7 8.84 -2.20 25.94
N LYS A 8 8.06 -3.22 25.57
CA LYS A 8 8.10 -3.76 24.21
C LYS A 8 7.62 -2.65 23.28
N ALA A 9 8.55 -1.91 22.71
CA ALA A 9 8.26 -0.87 21.73
C ALA A 9 7.37 -1.47 20.63
N HIS A 10 6.18 -0.87 20.43
CA HIS A 10 5.31 -1.26 19.34
C HIS A 10 6.03 -0.98 18.02
N HIS A 11 6.20 -2.01 17.21
CA HIS A 11 6.88 -1.91 15.91
C HIS A 11 5.91 -2.18 14.78
N ILE A 12 5.83 -1.23 13.86
CA ILE A 12 5.03 -1.31 12.64
C ILE A 12 5.98 -1.24 11.44
N VAL A 13 5.76 -2.13 10.48
CA VAL A 13 6.42 -2.07 9.17
C VAL A 13 5.48 -1.39 8.19
N VAL A 14 6.02 -0.45 7.42
CA VAL A 14 5.30 0.31 6.40
C VAL A 14 5.89 -0.03 5.04
N LEU A 15 5.18 -0.81 4.22
CA LEU A 15 5.59 -1.18 2.87
C LEU A 15 5.09 -0.14 1.87
N ALA A 16 6.00 0.73 1.41
CA ALA A 16 5.66 1.82 0.50
C ALA A 16 5.98 1.50 -0.96
N ASP A 17 5.03 1.76 -1.85
CA ASP A 17 5.27 1.74 -3.30
C ASP A 17 6.31 2.80 -3.67
N GLN A 18 7.13 2.50 -4.69
CA GLN A 18 8.28 3.31 -5.07
C GLN A 18 7.90 4.68 -5.65
N GLY A 19 6.68 4.85 -6.17
CA GLY A 19 6.24 6.09 -6.80
C GLY A 19 6.16 7.25 -5.81
N GLN A 20 6.57 8.46 -6.23
CA GLN A 20 6.54 9.64 -5.35
C GLN A 20 5.14 9.99 -4.81
N GLY A 21 4.10 9.78 -5.62
CA GLY A 21 2.71 9.95 -5.20
C GLY A 21 2.26 8.98 -4.11
N HIS A 22 3.02 7.90 -3.88
CA HIS A 22 2.73 6.85 -2.91
C HIS A 22 3.60 6.96 -1.65
N ILE A 23 4.93 7.00 -1.83
CA ILE A 23 5.87 7.03 -0.70
C ILE A 23 5.70 8.28 0.17
N ASN A 24 5.40 9.44 -0.42
CA ASN A 24 5.29 10.68 0.34
C ASN A 24 4.14 10.66 1.37
N PRO A 25 2.88 10.34 1.00
CA PRO A 25 1.80 10.15 1.97
C PRO A 25 2.11 9.12 3.05
N MET A 26 2.68 7.97 2.68
CA MET A 26 3.00 6.90 3.63
C MET A 26 4.10 7.32 4.61
N LEU A 27 5.04 8.17 4.21
CA LEU A 27 6.02 8.77 5.11
C LEU A 27 5.40 9.79 6.06
N GLN A 28 4.45 10.59 5.61
CA GLN A 28 3.73 11.50 6.51
C GLN A 28 2.90 10.72 7.53
N PHE A 29 2.24 9.65 7.12
CA PHE A 29 1.58 8.71 8.02
C PHE A 29 2.56 8.10 9.03
N SER A 30 3.72 7.62 8.56
CA SER A 30 4.79 7.08 9.40
C SER A 30 5.28 8.07 10.45
N LYS A 31 5.46 9.35 10.09
CA LYS A 31 5.84 10.43 11.02
C LYS A 31 4.81 10.63 12.13
N ARG A 32 3.52 10.53 11.81
CA ARG A 32 2.44 10.65 12.81
C ARG A 32 2.38 9.46 13.76
N LEU A 33 2.70 8.25 13.30
CA LEU A 33 2.82 7.09 14.18
C LEU A 33 4.07 7.19 15.07
N ALA A 34 5.19 7.59 14.48
CA ALA A 34 6.45 7.81 15.19
C ALA A 34 6.33 8.87 16.29
N SER A 35 5.58 9.97 16.07
CA SER A 35 5.34 10.98 17.10
C SER A 35 4.54 10.47 18.30
N LYS A 36 3.88 9.31 18.18
CA LYS A 36 3.20 8.60 19.27
C LYS A 36 4.09 7.54 19.95
N GLY A 37 5.39 7.53 19.68
CA GLY A 37 6.35 6.60 20.29
C GLY A 37 6.39 5.22 19.65
N ILE A 38 5.77 5.04 18.48
CA ILE A 38 5.78 3.76 17.74
C ILE A 38 7.06 3.68 16.90
N LYS A 39 7.80 2.59 17.00
CA LYS A 39 8.94 2.32 16.12
C LYS A 39 8.40 1.99 14.73
N ILE A 40 8.94 2.64 13.70
CA ILE A 40 8.52 2.42 12.31
C ILE A 40 9.71 1.96 11.48
N THR A 41 9.51 0.91 10.68
CA THR A 41 10.42 0.61 9.57
C THR A 41 9.68 0.77 8.24
N VAL A 42 10.18 1.65 7.38
CA VAL A 42 9.67 1.80 6.01
C VAL A 42 10.43 0.85 5.09
N ALA A 43 9.75 -0.17 4.61
CA ALA A 43 10.26 -1.12 3.62
C ALA A 43 9.96 -0.61 2.20
N THR A 44 10.98 -0.52 1.35
CA THR A 44 10.85 -0.04 -0.04
C THR A 44 11.99 -0.55 -0.93
N THR A 45 12.21 0.04 -2.10
CA THR A 45 13.32 -0.27 -3.00
C THR A 45 14.66 0.28 -2.49
N LEU A 46 15.77 -0.27 -2.99
CA LEU A 46 17.12 0.12 -2.57
C LEU A 46 17.41 1.59 -2.85
N SER A 47 17.06 2.09 -4.03
CA SER A 47 17.25 3.49 -4.41
C SER A 47 16.54 4.45 -3.43
N ASN A 48 15.28 4.17 -3.12
CA ASN A 48 14.47 4.96 -2.17
C ASN A 48 15.01 4.85 -0.75
N ALA A 49 15.34 3.65 -0.28
CA ALA A 49 15.89 3.44 1.06
C ALA A 49 17.21 4.19 1.26
N LYS A 50 18.10 4.19 0.25
CA LYS A 50 19.36 4.97 0.28
C LYS A 50 19.10 6.47 0.37
N SER A 51 18.26 7.00 -0.51
CA SER A 51 17.91 8.43 -0.54
C SER A 51 17.34 8.91 0.79
N MET A 52 16.45 8.12 1.40
CA MET A 52 15.78 8.49 2.64
C MET A 52 16.67 8.36 3.89
N LYS A 53 17.56 7.37 3.95
CA LYS A 53 18.55 7.23 5.05
C LYS A 53 19.42 8.47 5.19
N THR A 54 19.82 9.08 4.07
CA THR A 54 20.61 10.33 4.09
C THR A 54 19.83 11.50 4.70
N THR A 55 18.50 11.49 4.64
CA THR A 55 17.66 12.63 5.04
C THR A 55 17.17 12.53 6.50
N LEU A 56 17.03 11.33 7.07
CA LEU A 56 16.26 11.10 8.32
C LEU A 56 17.01 10.37 9.44
N SER A 57 18.32 10.59 9.55
CA SER A 57 19.25 9.81 10.39
C SER A 57 19.01 9.81 11.92
N TYR A 58 18.01 10.54 12.45
CA TYR A 58 17.72 10.67 13.89
C TYR A 58 16.24 10.44 14.26
N SER A 59 15.48 9.76 13.41
CA SER A 59 14.05 9.52 13.65
C SER A 59 13.77 8.11 14.18
N MET A 60 12.63 7.91 14.85
CA MET A 60 12.07 6.57 15.14
C MET A 60 11.67 5.79 13.86
N ILE A 61 11.95 6.35 12.69
CA ILE A 61 11.68 5.77 11.38
C ILE A 61 13.02 5.29 10.81
N THR A 62 13.12 4.00 10.59
CA THR A 62 14.21 3.39 9.83
C THR A 62 13.73 3.01 8.44
N PHE A 63 14.68 2.79 7.54
CA PHE A 63 14.40 2.41 6.16
C PHE A 63 15.06 1.08 5.84
N GLU A 64 14.32 0.18 5.21
CA GLU A 64 14.80 -1.12 4.80
C GLU A 64 14.55 -1.37 3.32
N SER A 65 15.53 -1.96 2.65
CA SER A 65 15.42 -2.30 1.24
C SER A 65 14.98 -3.75 1.11
N ILE A 66 13.79 -3.98 0.54
CA ILE A 66 13.32 -5.33 0.24
C ILE A 66 13.57 -5.72 -1.22
N TYR A 67 14.00 -4.79 -2.06
CA TYR A 67 14.26 -5.02 -3.48
C TYR A 67 15.36 -4.11 -4.02
N ASP A 68 16.35 -4.71 -4.68
CA ASP A 68 17.43 -3.97 -5.36
C ASP A 68 17.01 -3.63 -6.79
N ASP A 69 16.37 -2.48 -6.96
CA ASP A 69 15.95 -1.96 -8.26
C ASP A 69 17.11 -1.46 -9.14
N CYS A 70 18.33 -1.39 -8.60
CA CYS A 70 19.53 -1.03 -9.35
C CYS A 70 20.12 -2.25 -10.06
N SER A 71 20.22 -3.40 -9.39
CA SER A 71 20.83 -4.61 -9.95
C SER A 71 19.80 -5.63 -10.47
N GLN A 72 18.63 -5.75 -9.83
CA GLN A 72 17.55 -6.64 -10.25
C GLN A 72 16.58 -5.99 -11.24
N GLY A 73 16.82 -4.72 -11.57
CA GLY A 73 16.16 -3.96 -12.64
C GLY A 73 14.85 -3.30 -12.23
N GLY A 74 14.84 -1.97 -12.21
CA GLY A 74 13.65 -1.14 -12.03
C GLY A 74 12.70 -1.11 -13.25
N VAL A 75 11.86 -0.07 -13.31
CA VAL A 75 10.81 0.09 -14.35
C VAL A 75 11.36 0.09 -15.79
N VAL A 76 12.58 0.57 -15.99
CA VAL A 76 13.25 0.61 -17.31
C VAL A 76 13.98 -0.70 -17.66
N GLY A 77 13.96 -1.69 -16.76
CA GLY A 77 14.60 -2.98 -16.97
C GLY A 77 13.80 -3.94 -17.88
N PRO A 78 14.25 -5.20 -18.02
CA PRO A 78 13.58 -6.20 -18.85
C PRO A 78 12.10 -6.36 -18.49
N GLY A 79 11.23 -6.40 -19.51
CA GLY A 79 9.77 -6.50 -19.32
C GLY A 79 9.09 -5.21 -18.85
N GLY A 80 9.80 -4.09 -18.77
CA GLY A 80 9.26 -2.78 -18.42
C GLY A 80 8.59 -2.75 -17.05
N PHE A 81 7.53 -1.94 -16.91
CA PHE A 81 6.78 -1.79 -15.67
C PHE A 81 6.22 -3.12 -15.13
N LYS A 82 5.64 -3.96 -16.00
CA LYS A 82 5.14 -5.28 -15.58
C LYS A 82 6.26 -6.17 -15.06
N GLY A 83 7.37 -6.25 -15.81
CA GLY A 83 8.52 -7.06 -15.40
C GLY A 83 9.10 -6.59 -14.06
N PHE A 84 9.13 -5.28 -13.82
CA PHE A 84 9.48 -4.73 -12.52
C PHE A 84 8.52 -5.22 -11.41
N LEU A 85 7.20 -5.09 -11.60
CA LEU A 85 6.21 -5.55 -10.60
C LEU A 85 6.34 -7.04 -10.28
N ASP A 86 6.52 -7.88 -11.30
CA ASP A 86 6.67 -9.33 -11.13
C ASP A 86 7.92 -9.66 -10.27
N ARG A 87 9.07 -9.01 -10.57
CA ARG A 87 10.31 -9.20 -9.79
C ARG A 87 10.23 -8.59 -8.39
N PHE A 88 9.63 -7.41 -8.27
CA PHE A 88 9.42 -6.74 -6.99
C PHE A 88 8.55 -7.60 -6.07
N GLN A 89 7.48 -8.22 -6.58
CA GLN A 89 6.69 -9.16 -5.80
C GLN A 89 7.49 -10.40 -5.42
N ALA A 90 8.18 -11.05 -6.37
CA ALA A 90 8.91 -12.30 -6.11
C ALA A 90 10.02 -12.13 -5.06
N SER A 91 10.93 -11.17 -5.29
CA SER A 91 12.05 -10.88 -4.37
C SER A 91 11.57 -10.16 -3.12
N GLY A 92 10.72 -9.13 -3.29
CA GLY A 92 10.26 -8.28 -2.19
C GLY A 92 9.41 -9.02 -1.17
N SER A 93 8.53 -9.92 -1.58
CA SER A 93 7.74 -10.72 -0.63
C SER A 93 8.61 -11.64 0.23
N THR A 94 9.59 -12.30 -0.38
CA THR A 94 10.56 -13.15 0.32
C THR A 94 11.40 -12.34 1.31
N ASN A 95 11.97 -11.22 0.85
CA ASN A 95 12.82 -10.37 1.67
C ASN A 95 12.04 -9.69 2.81
N LEU A 96 10.82 -9.21 2.53
CA LEU A 96 9.97 -8.60 3.55
C LEU A 96 9.54 -9.63 4.61
N THR A 97 9.15 -10.83 4.21
CA THR A 97 8.78 -11.90 5.15
C THR A 97 9.95 -12.25 6.05
N ARG A 98 11.14 -12.43 5.48
CA ARG A 98 12.37 -12.67 6.25
C ARG A 98 12.66 -11.52 7.20
N PHE A 99 12.59 -10.28 6.72
CA PHE A 99 12.82 -9.10 7.54
C PHE A 99 11.88 -9.06 8.75
N ILE A 100 10.58 -9.33 8.55
CA ILE A 100 9.59 -9.32 9.63
C ILE A 100 9.88 -10.41 10.67
N LEU A 101 10.29 -11.60 10.25
CA LEU A 101 10.59 -12.73 11.14
C LEU A 101 11.90 -12.54 11.92
N ASP A 102 12.92 -12.00 11.27
CA ASP A 102 14.29 -11.87 11.82
C ASP A 102 14.45 -10.58 12.66
N HIS A 103 13.43 -9.71 12.72
CA HIS A 103 13.56 -8.41 13.39
C HIS A 103 13.62 -8.53 14.92
N GLU A 104 14.55 -7.79 15.54
CA GLU A 104 14.79 -7.81 17.00
C GLU A 104 13.53 -7.47 17.83
N HIS A 105 12.66 -6.61 17.29
CA HIS A 105 11.38 -6.28 17.90
C HIS A 105 10.23 -6.94 17.12
N PRO A 106 9.29 -7.62 17.80
CA PRO A 106 8.15 -8.24 17.13
C PRO A 106 7.30 -7.19 16.38
N VAL A 107 7.23 -7.35 15.06
CA VAL A 107 6.33 -6.56 14.21
C VAL A 107 4.89 -6.91 14.57
N LYS A 108 4.08 -5.89 14.89
CA LYS A 108 2.67 -6.08 15.26
C LYS A 108 1.70 -5.83 14.12
N CYS A 109 2.09 -4.99 13.17
CA CYS A 109 1.27 -4.65 12.02
C CYS A 109 2.15 -4.38 10.80
N LEU A 110 1.68 -4.84 9.64
CA LEU A 110 2.16 -4.40 8.34
C LEU A 110 1.13 -3.44 7.74
N VAL A 111 1.51 -2.17 7.64
CA VAL A 111 0.79 -1.19 6.84
C VAL A 111 1.41 -1.22 5.44
N TYR A 112 0.62 -1.36 4.39
CA TYR A 112 1.15 -1.49 3.04
C TYR A 112 0.34 -0.64 2.08
N ASP A 113 1.00 -0.13 1.03
CA ASP A 113 0.32 0.56 -0.05
C ASP A 113 -0.73 -0.36 -0.67
N ALA A 114 -1.95 0.13 -0.85
CA ALA A 114 -3.05 -0.67 -1.39
C ALA A 114 -2.73 -1.25 -2.78
N ASN A 115 -1.88 -0.60 -3.58
CA ASN A 115 -1.42 -1.11 -4.88
C ASN A 115 -0.48 -2.33 -4.78
N ILE A 116 -0.12 -2.76 -3.57
CA ILE A 116 0.73 -3.92 -3.30
C ILE A 116 -0.09 -5.04 -2.62
N PRO A 117 -1.11 -5.61 -3.30
CA PRO A 117 -2.07 -6.52 -2.67
C PRO A 117 -1.46 -7.86 -2.22
N TRP A 118 -0.27 -8.23 -2.71
CA TRP A 118 0.42 -9.43 -2.24
C TRP A 118 0.88 -9.34 -0.78
N ALA A 119 0.98 -8.12 -0.22
CA ALA A 119 1.33 -7.92 1.18
C ALA A 119 0.28 -8.51 2.14
N SER A 120 -0.99 -8.57 1.74
CA SER A 120 -2.05 -9.21 2.53
C SER A 120 -1.78 -10.70 2.77
N LYS A 121 -1.10 -11.38 1.84
CA LYS A 121 -0.75 -12.79 2.02
C LYS A 121 0.30 -12.97 3.12
N ILE A 122 1.23 -12.02 3.23
CA ILE A 122 2.27 -12.03 4.26
C ILE A 122 1.63 -11.83 5.63
N THR A 123 0.68 -10.91 5.77
CA THR A 123 -0.01 -10.68 7.06
C THR A 123 -0.75 -11.92 7.52
N THR A 124 -1.49 -12.57 6.61
CA THR A 124 -2.16 -13.85 6.90
C THR A 124 -1.17 -14.96 7.27
N GLN A 125 -0.09 -15.13 6.51
CA GLN A 125 0.92 -16.17 6.76
C GLN A 125 1.62 -16.00 8.10
N LEU A 126 1.89 -14.75 8.50
CA LEU A 126 2.62 -14.43 9.72
C LEU A 126 1.70 -14.21 10.93
N GLY A 127 0.37 -14.20 10.74
CA GLY A 127 -0.60 -13.94 11.80
C GLY A 127 -0.45 -12.55 12.43
N ILE A 128 0.00 -11.56 11.66
CA ILE A 128 0.11 -10.15 12.09
C ILE A 128 -1.01 -9.33 11.47
N ALA A 129 -1.34 -8.21 12.11
CA ALA A 129 -2.41 -7.35 11.60
C ALA A 129 -1.97 -6.64 10.30
N GLY A 130 -2.88 -6.50 9.35
CA GLY A 130 -2.65 -5.88 8.05
C GLY A 130 -3.53 -4.66 7.80
N ALA A 131 -2.92 -3.53 7.42
CA ALA A 131 -3.65 -2.34 7.01
C ALA A 131 -3.30 -1.96 5.57
N ALA A 132 -4.29 -1.99 4.67
CA ALA A 132 -4.15 -1.50 3.31
C ALA A 132 -4.33 0.02 3.30
N PHE A 133 -3.29 0.75 2.90
CA PHE A 133 -3.28 2.21 2.85
C PHE A 133 -3.45 2.71 1.42
N PHE A 134 -4.61 3.28 1.14
CA PHE A 134 -4.92 3.96 -0.11
C PHE A 134 -4.33 5.36 -0.05
N THR A 135 -3.30 5.62 -0.86
CA THR A 135 -2.64 6.93 -0.95
C THR A 135 -3.49 7.99 -1.64
N GLN A 136 -4.56 7.55 -2.30
CA GLN A 136 -5.59 8.35 -2.94
C GLN A 136 -6.88 8.45 -2.10
N SER A 137 -7.76 9.35 -2.51
CA SER A 137 -9.06 9.55 -1.88
C SER A 137 -10.04 8.40 -2.14
N CYS A 138 -11.07 8.28 -1.30
CA CYS A 138 -12.10 7.25 -1.48
C CYS A 138 -12.90 7.49 -2.76
N ALA A 139 -13.27 8.74 -3.04
CA ALA A 139 -13.87 9.16 -4.31
C ALA A 139 -13.06 8.71 -5.53
N THR A 140 -11.72 8.87 -5.50
CA THR A 140 -10.87 8.44 -6.62
C THR A 140 -10.91 6.92 -6.78
N ALA A 141 -10.75 6.16 -5.70
CA ALA A 141 -10.87 4.71 -5.73
C ALA A 141 -12.26 4.27 -6.26
N ALA A 142 -13.33 4.97 -5.90
CA ALA A 142 -14.68 4.66 -6.34
C ALA A 142 -14.86 4.72 -7.85
N THR A 143 -14.12 5.62 -8.51
CA THR A 143 -14.19 5.74 -9.97
C THR A 143 -13.59 4.53 -10.70
N TYR A 144 -12.64 3.83 -10.09
CA TYR A 144 -12.00 2.65 -10.67
C TYR A 144 -12.72 1.34 -10.32
N TYR A 145 -13.50 1.32 -9.23
CA TYR A 145 -14.12 0.10 -8.72
C TYR A 145 -15.07 -0.61 -9.71
N PRO A 146 -15.93 0.09 -10.48
CA PRO A 146 -16.74 -0.56 -11.51
C PRO A 146 -15.90 -1.26 -12.58
N MET A 147 -14.76 -0.66 -12.95
CA MET A 147 -13.83 -1.26 -13.91
C MET A 147 -13.18 -2.53 -13.34
N TYR A 148 -12.79 -2.53 -12.07
CA TYR A 148 -12.31 -3.74 -11.40
C TYR A 148 -13.37 -4.86 -11.46
N CYS A 149 -14.63 -4.52 -11.19
CA CYS A 149 -15.72 -5.50 -11.26
C CYS A 149 -15.92 -6.06 -12.68
N GLU A 150 -15.86 -5.21 -13.72
CA GLU A 150 -15.93 -5.65 -15.11
C GLU A 150 -14.74 -6.54 -15.49
N VAL A 151 -13.50 -6.12 -15.18
CA VAL A 151 -12.28 -6.82 -15.60
C VAL A 151 -12.12 -8.18 -14.95
N TYR A 152 -12.51 -8.31 -13.68
CA TYR A 152 -12.35 -9.54 -12.91
C TYR A 152 -13.66 -10.31 -12.71
N GLU A 153 -14.71 -9.94 -13.46
CA GLU A 153 -16.05 -10.55 -13.39
C GLU A 153 -16.56 -10.67 -11.95
N LYS A 154 -16.32 -9.63 -11.15
CA LYS A 154 -16.77 -9.59 -9.75
C LYS A 154 -18.17 -9.00 -9.71
N THR A 155 -19.03 -9.63 -8.92
CA THR A 155 -20.25 -8.95 -8.46
C THR A 155 -19.80 -7.76 -7.62
N PRO A 156 -20.22 -6.52 -7.95
CA PRO A 156 -19.98 -5.37 -7.09
C PRO A 156 -20.43 -5.74 -5.69
N LEU A 157 -19.56 -5.58 -4.72
CA LEU A 157 -19.94 -5.88 -3.35
C LEU A 157 -21.16 -4.99 -3.04
N SER A 158 -22.21 -5.57 -2.46
CA SER A 158 -23.31 -4.82 -1.84
C SER A 158 -22.79 -4.14 -0.57
N MET A 159 -21.71 -3.37 -0.70
CA MET A 159 -21.23 -2.55 0.38
C MET A 159 -22.08 -1.29 0.40
N PRO A 160 -22.59 -0.89 1.57
CA PRO A 160 -23.00 0.49 1.79
C PRO A 160 -21.90 1.51 1.43
N SER A 161 -20.65 1.04 1.32
CA SER A 161 -19.38 1.77 1.25
C SER A 161 -18.86 2.10 -0.15
N PHE A 162 -19.51 1.59 -1.21
CA PHE A 162 -19.32 2.06 -2.58
C PHE A 162 -20.70 2.08 -3.22
N PRO A 163 -21.55 3.07 -2.89
CA PRO A 163 -22.71 3.31 -3.74
C PRO A 163 -22.17 3.44 -5.17
N VAL A 164 -22.92 3.00 -6.17
CA VAL A 164 -22.71 3.51 -7.52
C VAL A 164 -22.95 5.02 -7.38
N ILE A 165 -21.90 5.81 -7.13
CA ILE A 165 -22.06 7.20 -6.70
C ILE A 165 -22.71 7.93 -7.87
N THR A 166 -23.99 8.20 -7.70
CA THR A 166 -24.78 9.04 -8.59
C THR A 166 -24.25 10.46 -8.46
N GLY A 167 -23.31 10.84 -9.31
CA GLY A 167 -22.74 12.20 -9.32
C GLY A 167 -21.26 12.27 -9.65
N LEU A 168 -20.48 11.22 -9.37
CA LEU A 168 -19.07 11.20 -9.80
C LEU A 168 -18.99 11.03 -11.32
N PRO A 169 -18.13 11.81 -12.00
CA PRO A 169 -17.90 11.59 -13.42
C PRO A 169 -17.38 10.16 -13.59
N LYS A 170 -18.04 9.40 -14.47
CA LYS A 170 -17.51 8.10 -14.90
C LYS A 170 -16.14 8.36 -15.53
N LEU A 171 -15.07 8.08 -14.79
CA LEU A 171 -13.73 8.13 -15.35
C LEU A 171 -13.62 7.01 -16.36
N ARG A 172 -13.85 7.37 -17.62
CA ARG A 172 -13.33 6.62 -18.75
C ARG A 172 -11.87 7.02 -18.82
N PHE A 173 -10.96 6.08 -18.53
CA PHE A 173 -9.58 6.29 -18.95
C PHE A 173 -9.61 6.68 -20.44
N PRO A 174 -8.72 7.57 -20.89
CA PRO A 174 -8.56 7.84 -22.32
C PRO A 174 -8.50 6.49 -23.04
N ASN A 175 -9.00 6.40 -24.27
CA ASN A 175 -8.70 5.26 -25.14
C ASN A 175 -7.19 5.20 -25.33
N LEU A 176 -6.48 4.64 -24.34
CA LEU A 176 -5.08 4.30 -24.41
C LEU A 176 -5.05 3.20 -25.46
N PRO A 177 -4.28 3.37 -26.55
CA PRO A 177 -4.19 2.34 -27.57
C PRO A 177 -3.92 1.01 -26.87
N SER A 178 -4.75 0.00 -27.13
CA SER A 178 -4.48 -1.34 -26.61
C SER A 178 -3.06 -1.68 -27.03
N LEU A 179 -2.17 -1.91 -26.07
CA LEU A 179 -0.76 -2.17 -26.36
C LEU A 179 -0.62 -3.62 -26.83
N GLY A 180 -1.19 -3.91 -28.00
CA GLY A 180 -1.05 -5.14 -28.75
C GLY A 180 -1.71 -6.37 -28.14
N CYS A 181 -1.94 -7.38 -28.99
CA CYS A 181 -2.49 -8.69 -28.64
C CYS A 181 -1.68 -9.46 -27.57
N SER A 182 -0.51 -8.97 -27.15
CA SER A 182 0.36 -9.61 -26.16
C SER A 182 0.14 -9.15 -24.71
N THR A 183 -0.59 -8.05 -24.44
CA THR A 183 -0.74 -7.51 -23.06
C THR A 183 -2.18 -7.51 -22.51
N GLY A 184 -3.15 -7.98 -23.29
CA GLY A 184 -4.56 -7.98 -22.91
C GLY A 184 -5.27 -6.64 -23.20
N ARG A 185 -6.51 -6.50 -22.72
CA ARG A 185 -7.38 -5.34 -23.01
C ARG A 185 -6.92 -4.04 -22.33
N TYR A 186 -6.10 -4.11 -21.27
CA TYR A 186 -5.70 -2.97 -20.45
C TYR A 186 -4.19 -2.91 -20.21
N PRO A 187 -3.56 -1.71 -20.20
CA PRO A 187 -2.15 -1.55 -19.87
C PRO A 187 -1.78 -2.08 -18.47
N PRO A 188 -0.54 -2.54 -18.23
CA PRO A 188 -0.10 -3.07 -16.93
C PRO A 188 -0.32 -2.10 -15.74
N ILE A 189 -0.20 -0.80 -15.97
CA ILE A 189 -0.47 0.21 -14.92
C ILE A 189 -1.94 0.22 -14.49
N ILE A 190 -2.88 0.00 -15.41
CA ILE A 190 -4.31 -0.09 -15.08
C ILE A 190 -4.56 -1.35 -14.27
N ILE A 191 -4.04 -2.50 -14.70
CA ILE A 191 -4.16 -3.76 -13.97
C ILE A 191 -3.58 -3.63 -12.55
N HIS A 192 -2.42 -2.97 -12.41
CA HIS A 192 -1.80 -2.71 -11.13
C HIS A 192 -2.69 -1.85 -10.20
N ILE A 193 -3.26 -0.75 -10.72
CA ILE A 193 -4.20 0.10 -9.98
C ILE A 193 -5.44 -0.69 -9.57
N LEU A 194 -6.04 -1.48 -10.47
CA LEU A 194 -7.24 -2.26 -10.16
C LEU A 194 -6.96 -3.33 -9.09
N GLY A 195 -5.74 -3.84 -9.01
CA GLY A 195 -5.34 -4.82 -7.99
C GLY A 195 -5.54 -4.34 -6.55
N GLN A 196 -5.64 -3.04 -6.29
CA GLN A 196 -5.83 -2.50 -4.95
C GLN A 196 -7.14 -2.96 -4.26
N PHE A 197 -8.16 -3.31 -5.05
CA PHE A 197 -9.45 -3.76 -4.53
C PHE A 197 -9.40 -5.20 -4.01
N ASP A 198 -8.34 -5.96 -4.31
CA ASP A 198 -8.14 -7.29 -3.75
C ASP A 198 -7.92 -7.27 -2.24
N ASN A 199 -7.64 -6.10 -1.66
CA ASN A 199 -7.50 -5.92 -0.21
C ASN A 199 -8.85 -5.91 0.53
N PHE A 200 -9.96 -5.65 -0.17
CA PHE A 200 -11.29 -5.65 0.44
C PHE A 200 -11.66 -7.04 0.95
N GLY A 201 -11.96 -7.14 2.24
CA GLY A 201 -12.23 -8.40 2.93
C GLY A 201 -10.97 -9.23 3.25
N LYS A 202 -9.75 -8.75 2.95
CA LYS A 202 -8.49 -9.40 3.32
C LYS A 202 -7.66 -8.63 4.35
N ALA A 203 -7.69 -7.30 4.31
CA ALA A 203 -7.02 -6.47 5.30
C ALA A 203 -7.89 -6.30 6.56
N ASP A 204 -7.27 -6.23 7.73
CA ASP A 204 -7.95 -5.91 8.99
C ASP A 204 -8.44 -4.45 8.99
N TRP A 205 -7.68 -3.56 8.33
CA TRP A 205 -8.06 -2.17 8.12
C TRP A 205 -7.83 -1.73 6.68
N VAL A 206 -8.75 -0.91 6.20
CA VAL A 206 -8.60 -0.12 4.98
C VAL A 206 -8.52 1.35 5.40
N LEU A 207 -7.42 2.00 5.04
CA LEU A 207 -7.13 3.39 5.38
C LEU A 207 -7.10 4.21 4.09
N PHE A 208 -7.81 5.32 4.05
CA PHE A 208 -7.78 6.26 2.92
C PHE A 208 -7.08 7.54 3.33
N ASN A 209 -6.19 8.03 2.48
CA ASN A 209 -5.58 9.35 2.62
C ASN A 209 -6.56 10.45 2.15
N SER A 210 -7.63 10.64 2.92
CA SER A 210 -8.64 11.68 2.71
C SER A 210 -9.20 12.18 4.05
N PHE A 211 -10.23 13.03 3.97
CA PHE A 211 -10.96 13.55 5.12
C PHE A 211 -12.43 13.12 5.01
N ASP A 212 -13.03 12.61 6.08
CA ASP A 212 -14.40 12.08 6.04
C ASP A 212 -15.41 13.08 5.49
N LYS A 213 -15.26 14.36 5.89
CA LYS A 213 -16.13 15.45 5.46
C LYS A 213 -16.11 15.70 3.94
N LEU A 214 -15.03 15.29 3.26
CA LEU A 214 -14.95 15.35 1.80
C LEU A 214 -15.50 14.10 1.12
N GLU A 215 -15.74 13.04 1.88
CA GLU A 215 -16.13 11.72 1.38
C GLU A 215 -17.51 11.29 1.86
N GLU A 216 -18.32 12.17 2.46
CA GLU A 216 -19.63 11.83 3.06
C GLU A 216 -20.58 11.15 2.06
N GLU A 217 -20.47 11.48 0.77
CA GLU A 217 -21.27 10.89 -0.31
C GLU A 217 -20.74 9.52 -0.80
N VAL A 218 -19.53 9.13 -0.38
CA VAL A 218 -18.80 7.97 -0.89
C VAL A 218 -18.48 6.95 0.21
N GLY A 219 -18.23 7.41 1.44
CA GLY A 219 -17.82 6.62 2.58
C GLY A 219 -18.91 6.50 3.64
N THR A 220 -19.25 5.26 4.01
CA THR A 220 -19.92 4.99 5.30
C THR A 220 -18.88 4.74 6.40
N PRO A 221 -19.17 5.08 7.67
CA PRO A 221 -18.23 5.00 8.81
C PRO A 221 -17.65 3.62 9.13
N TYR A 222 -18.14 2.53 8.52
CA TYR A 222 -17.65 1.16 8.78
C TYR A 222 -16.41 0.77 7.97
N LEU A 223 -16.07 1.52 6.90
CA LEU A 223 -14.87 1.25 6.09
C LEU A 223 -13.79 2.33 6.22
N MET A 224 -14.10 3.42 6.90
CA MET A 224 -13.16 4.49 7.18
C MET A 224 -12.74 4.37 8.64
N CYS A 225 -11.54 3.84 8.88
CA CYS A 225 -10.82 4.29 10.07
C CYS A 225 -10.36 5.71 9.77
N SER A 226 -11.28 6.62 10.02
CA SER A 226 -11.13 8.05 9.91
C SER A 226 -10.04 8.53 10.84
N PHE A 227 -8.85 8.76 10.30
CA PHE A 227 -7.86 9.53 11.00
C PHE A 227 -8.06 11.00 10.65
N ASN A 228 -9.00 11.64 11.37
CA ASN A 228 -9.06 13.10 11.43
C ASN A 228 -7.77 13.59 12.09
N PHE A 229 -6.78 13.93 11.27
CA PHE A 229 -5.54 14.56 11.70
C PHE A 229 -5.52 16.03 11.27
N PHE A 230 -6.28 16.84 12.00
CA PHE A 230 -5.91 18.23 12.30
C PHE A 230 -5.72 18.35 13.81
#